data_AF-A0AAP2DQZ1-F1
#
_entry.id   AF-A0AAP2DQZ1-F1
#
_cell.length_a   1.000
_cell.length_b   1.000
_cell.length_c   1.000
_cell.angle_alpha   90.00
_cell.angle_beta   90.00
_cell.angle_gamma   90.00
#
_symmetry.space_group_name_H-M   'P 1'
#
loop_
_entity.id
_entity.type
_entity.pdbx_description
1 polymer ?
#
loop_
_entity_poly.entity_id
_entity_poly.type
_entity_poly.pdbx_seq_one_letter_code
_entity_poly.pdbx_strand_id
1 'polypeptide(L)' 'MKEVYYKGKPYEFKVIDLKGKRQFQLYENGSLKHSVAENELDVKTIVSLILDAYYRNVKSTTKSEAVH' A
#
# COMPACT_ATOMS: atom_id res chain seq x y z
N MET A 1 2.01 10.01 -7.29
CA MET A 1 1.69 9.64 -5.89
C MET A 1 0.96 8.31 -5.92
N LYS A 2 1.17 7.42 -4.93
CA LYS A 2 0.39 6.18 -4.85
C LYS A 2 -0.92 6.49 -4.15
N GLU A 3 -2.04 6.18 -4.80
CA GLU A 3 -3.39 6.33 -4.26
C GLU A 3 -3.95 4.94 -3.91
N VAL A 4 -4.89 4.90 -2.97
CA VAL A 4 -5.65 3.69 -2.61
C VAL A 4 -7.14 3.97 -2.76
N TYR A 5 -7.90 2.93 -3.10
CA TYR A 5 -9.36 3.03 -3.14
C TYR A 5 -9.97 2.50 -1.85
N TYR A 6 -10.86 3.29 -1.29
CA TYR A 6 -11.68 2.96 -0.14
C TYR A 6 -13.13 3.36 -0.42
N LYS A 7 -14.05 2.39 -0.39
CA LYS A 7 -15.48 2.60 -0.67
C LYS A 7 -15.69 3.25 -2.04
N GLY A 8 -14.94 2.82 -3.05
CA GLY A 8 -15.04 3.30 -4.42
C GLY A 8 -14.43 4.68 -4.68
N LYS A 9 -13.78 5.31 -3.68
CA LYS A 9 -13.14 6.63 -3.82
C LYS A 9 -11.62 6.53 -3.69
N PRO A 10 -10.85 7.25 -4.52
CA PRO A 10 -9.41 7.32 -4.39
C PRO A 10 -9.01 8.27 -3.25
N TYR A 11 -7.96 7.90 -2.52
CA TYR A 11 -7.35 8.71 -1.47
C TYR A 11 -5.83 8.68 -1.56
N GLU A 12 -5.19 9.78 -1.20
CA GLU A 12 -3.77 9.76 -0.83
C GLU A 12 -3.62 9.01 0.49
N PHE A 13 -2.52 8.28 0.67
CA PHE A 13 -2.34 7.51 1.90
C PHE A 13 -0.94 7.55 2.48
N LYS A 14 -0.88 7.34 3.79
CA LYS A 14 0.34 6.97 4.53
C LYS A 14 0.10 5.66 5.28
N VAL A 15 1.11 4.80 5.29
CA VAL A 15 1.10 3.57 6.07
C VAL A 15 1.79 3.84 7.40
N ILE A 16 1.13 3.51 8.49
CA ILE A 16 1.72 3.53 9.84
C ILE A 16 1.67 2.13 10.44
N ASP A 17 2.61 1.84 11.34
CA ASP A 17 2.53 0.65 12.18
C ASP A 17 1.85 1.01 13.49
N LEU A 18 0.75 0.31 13.80
CA LEU A 18 0.05 0.44 15.07
C LEU A 18 0.03 -0.91 15.76
N LYS A 19 0.93 -1.12 16.73
CA LYS A 19 1.07 -2.35 17.51
C LYS A 19 1.27 -3.60 16.62
N GLY A 20 2.13 -3.50 15.60
CA GLY A 20 2.43 -4.61 14.69
C GLY A 20 1.36 -4.87 13.62
N LYS A 21 0.35 -3.98 13.51
CA LYS A 21 -0.63 -4.00 12.43
C LYS A 21 -0.43 -2.78 11.55
N ARG A 22 -0.38 -3.00 10.24
CA ARG A 22 -0.37 -1.92 9.25
C ARG A 22 -1.72 -1.22 9.22
N GLN A 23 -1.70 0.09 9.34
CA GLN A 23 -2.86 0.95 9.20
C GLN A 23 -2.63 1.98 8.10
N PHE A 24 -3.68 2.25 7.33
CA PHE A 24 -3.69 3.17 6.21
C PHE A 24 -4.42 4.44 6.62
N GLN A 25 -3.66 5.51 6.78
CA GLN A 25 -4.20 6.86 6.98
C GLN A 25 -4.51 7.46 5.63
N LEU A 26 -5.79 7.75 5.38
CA LEU A 26 -6.31 8.27 4.12
C LEU A 26 -6.51 9.79 4.22
N TYR A 27 -5.98 10.51 3.24
CA TYR A 27 -5.99 11.97 3.19
C TYR A 27 -6.77 12.45 1.98
N GLU A 28 -7.43 13.59 2.17
CA GLU A 28 -8.10 14.35 1.12
C GLU A 28 -7.76 15.83 1.34
N ASN A 29 -7.16 16.48 0.34
CA ASN A 29 -6.68 17.87 0.43
C ASN A 29 -5.78 18.11 1.66
N GLY A 30 -4.85 17.19 1.93
CA GLY A 30 -3.91 17.28 3.05
C GLY A 30 -4.50 17.00 4.43
N SER A 31 -5.80 16.77 4.55
CA SER A 31 -6.48 16.48 5.83
C SER A 31 -6.73 14.98 5.99
N LEU A 32 -6.46 14.44 7.19
CA LEU A 32 -6.76 13.05 7.52
C LEU A 32 -8.28 12.84 7.56
N LYS A 33 -8.79 11.92 6.74
CA LYS A 33 -10.22 11.58 6.66
C LYS A 33 -10.54 10.24 7.30
N HIS A 34 -9.71 9.23 7.04
CA HIS A 34 -9.95 7.88 7.52
C HIS A 34 -8.64 7.24 7.99
N SER A 35 -8.76 6.26 8.88
CA SER A 35 -7.65 5.44 9.33
C SER A 35 -8.13 4.00 9.38
N VAL A 36 -7.79 3.24 8.34
CA VAL A 36 -8.38 1.92 8.07
C VAL A 36 -7.32 0.83 8.05
N ALA A 37 -7.72 -0.40 8.36
CA ALA A 37 -6.86 -1.56 8.16
C ALA A 37 -6.77 -1.93 6.67
N GLU A 38 -5.73 -2.68 6.30
CA GLU A 38 -5.50 -3.09 4.90
C GLU A 38 -6.69 -3.85 4.29
N ASN A 39 -7.36 -4.68 5.11
CA ASN A 39 -8.51 -5.50 4.69
C ASN A 39 -9.82 -4.70 4.49
N GLU A 40 -9.84 -3.41 4.84
CA GLU A 40 -10.98 -2.53 4.61
C GLU A 40 -10.87 -1.76 3.29
N LEU A 41 -9.70 -1.79 2.63
CA LEU A 41 -9.51 -1.21 1.32
C LEU A 41 -10.24 -2.02 0.25
N ASP A 42 -10.53 -1.36 -0.88
CA ASP A 42 -11.14 -2.04 -2.01
C ASP A 42 -10.21 -3.15 -2.54
N VAL A 43 -10.79 -4.29 -2.95
CA VAL A 43 -10.04 -5.49 -3.38
C VAL A 43 -8.99 -5.17 -4.45
N LYS A 44 -9.32 -4.28 -5.40
CA LYS A 44 -8.39 -3.83 -6.43
C LYS A 44 -7.11 -3.24 -5.83
N THR A 45 -7.25 -2.41 -4.81
CA THR A 45 -6.13 -1.82 -4.08
C THR A 45 -5.28 -2.90 -3.42
N ILE A 46 -5.92 -3.84 -2.72
CA ILE A 46 -5.24 -4.92 -2.00
C ILE A 46 -4.40 -5.75 -2.98
N VAL A 47 -5.00 -6.15 -4.11
CA VAL A 47 -4.30 -6.91 -5.17
C VAL A 47 -3.12 -6.11 -5.72
N SER A 48 -3.28 -4.81 -6.00
CA SER A 48 -2.18 -3.95 -6.45
C SER A 48 -1.05 -3.87 -5.43
N LEU A 49 -1.35 -3.79 -4.13
CA LEU A 49 -0.34 -3.77 -3.07
C LEU A 49 0.45 -5.08 -2.99
N ILE A 50 -0.23 -6.22 -3.13
CA ILE A 50 0.39 -7.55 -3.16
C ILE A 50 1.30 -7.70 -4.38
N LEU A 51 0.82 -7.33 -5.57
CA LEU A 51 1.61 -7.38 -6.80
C LEU A 51 2.84 -6.47 -6.70
N ASP A 52 2.67 -5.26 -6.19
CA ASP A 52 3.78 -4.33 -5.95
C ASP A 52 4.82 -4.92 -4.99
N ALA A 53 4.40 -5.62 -3.94
CA ALA A 53 5.31 -6.30 -3.03
C ALA A 53 6.05 -7.45 -3.71
N TYR A 54 5.33 -8.28 -4.47
CA TYR A 54 5.89 -9.39 -5.23
C TYR A 54 6.94 -8.92 -6.24
N TYR A 55 6.61 -7.95 -7.10
CA TYR A 55 7.54 -7.45 -8.11
C TYR A 55 8.76 -6.73 -7.51
N ARG A 56 8.62 -6.11 -6.34
CA ARG A 56 9.77 -5.55 -5.61
C ARG A 56 10.72 -6.66 -5.15
N ASN A 57 10.19 -7.75 -4.62
CA ASN A 57 11.00 -8.88 -4.17
C ASN A 57 11.68 -9.60 -5.34
N VAL A 58 10.95 -9.89 -6.42
CA VAL A 58 11.52 -10.56 -7.61
C VAL A 58 12.63 -9.73 -8.24
N LYS A 59 12.45 -8.41 -8.40
CA LYS A 59 13.51 -7.52 -8.91
C LYS A 59 14.73 -7.44 -8.00
N SER A 60 14.56 -7.64 -6.70
CA SER A 60 15.68 -7.67 -5.75
C SER A 60 16.52 -8.93 -5.95
N THR A 61 15.89 -10.08 -6.20
CA THR A 61 16.58 -11.35 -6.45
C THR A 61 17.40 -11.32 -7.75
N THR A 62 16.87 -10.74 -8.83
CA THR A 62 17.59 -10.69 -10.12
C THR A 62 18.82 -9.77 -10.11
N LYS A 63 18.89 -8.80 -9.18
CA LYS A 63 20.09 -7.95 -9.02
C LYS A 63 21.21 -8.63 -8.25
N SER A 64 20.91 -9.61 -7.40
CA SER A 64 21.92 -10.33 -6.63
C SER A 64 22.63 -11.43 -7.44
N GLU A 65 22.03 -11.90 -8.54
CA GLU A 65 22.62 -12.94 -9.40
C GLU A 65 23.54 -12.39 -10.51
N ALA A 66 23.65 -11.05 -10.65
CA ALA A 66 24.50 -10.41 -11.67
C ALA A 66 25.92 -10.08 -11.19
N VAL A 67 26.34 -10.60 -10.03
CA VAL A 67 27.70 -10.46 -9.50
C VAL A 67 28.25 -11.86 -9.20
N HIS A 68 28.62 -12.60 -10.24
CA HIS A 68 29.57 -13.69 -10.16
C HIS A 68 30.25 -13.91 -11.50
#